data_AF-A0A2U3H283-F1
#
_entry.id   AF-A0A2U3H283-F1
#
_cell.length_a   1.000
_cell.length_b   1.000
_cell.length_c   1.000
_cell.angle_alpha   90.00
_cell.angle_beta   90.00
_cell.angle_gamma   90.00
#
_symmetry.space_group_name_H-M   'P 1'
#
loop_
_entity.id
_entity.type
_entity.pdbx_description
1 polymer ?
#
loop_
_entity_poly.entity_id
_entity_poly.type
_entity_poly.pdbx_seq_one_letter_code
_entity_poly.pdbx_strand_id
1 'polypeptide(L)'
;MASLPRGALQPGDVSAATEVRAGLLNADVPPPSDATALCIQQTVDDLGPADLWALARDAAVTRDDLAWGAAATLLRGHLEQSDPLDGLAAQTLVDEITERTPCRWGRSHTDAVRATLYRTLADLADTLLEVSESTPTPLNWTVDDNGARASAVIGKAVHGILVQRAENAHPAAQPVWHHPSTPAAHTAWQWRIASGPADRACHSRGPFPSALAARHAAECAITALAAGRCSL
;
A
#
# COMPACT_ATOMS: atom_id res chain seq x y z
N MET A 1 -2.94 -48.04 22.29
CA MET A 1 -2.23 -46.93 21.62
C MET A 1 -2.61 -46.97 20.14
N ALA A 2 -3.52 -46.09 19.71
CA ALA A 2 -3.97 -46.05 18.33
C ALA A 2 -2.93 -45.32 17.47
N SER A 3 -2.35 -46.04 16.51
CA SER A 3 -1.47 -45.49 15.49
C SER A 3 -2.28 -44.63 14.51
N LEU A 4 -1.96 -43.34 14.42
CA LEU A 4 -2.50 -42.44 13.40
C LEU A 4 -2.15 -42.96 11.99
N PRO A 5 -3.06 -42.87 11.01
CA PRO A 5 -2.77 -43.28 9.64
C PRO A 5 -1.65 -42.41 9.06
N ARG A 6 -0.71 -43.05 8.33
CA ARG A 6 0.29 -42.34 7.52
C ARG A 6 -0.45 -41.46 6.50
N GLY A 7 -0.35 -40.14 6.67
CA GLY A 7 -1.04 -39.15 5.83
C GLY A 7 -1.78 -38.06 6.60
N ALA A 8 -1.79 -38.07 7.95
CA ALA A 8 -2.35 -36.97 8.72
C ALA A 8 -1.44 -35.73 8.65
N LEU A 9 -1.81 -34.77 7.80
CA LEU A 9 -1.14 -33.48 7.63
C LEU A 9 -1.10 -32.71 8.96
N GLN A 10 0.08 -32.24 9.36
CA GLN A 10 0.22 -31.40 10.55
C GLN A 10 0.17 -29.91 10.19
N PRO A 11 -0.29 -29.04 11.10
CA PRO A 11 -0.19 -27.60 10.91
C PRO A 11 1.27 -27.19 10.70
N GLY A 12 1.60 -26.69 9.51
CA GLY A 12 2.96 -26.28 9.14
C GLY A 12 3.64 -27.11 8.05
N ASP A 13 3.02 -28.19 7.56
CA ASP A 13 3.55 -28.97 6.43
C ASP A 13 3.36 -28.21 5.09
N VAL A 14 4.40 -27.49 4.66
CA VAL A 14 4.43 -26.76 3.36
C VAL A 14 4.29 -27.71 2.16
N SER A 15 4.72 -28.97 2.31
CA SER A 15 4.58 -30.00 1.27
C SER A 15 3.12 -30.37 0.95
N ALA A 16 2.21 -30.17 1.92
CA ALA A 16 0.77 -30.37 1.73
C ALA A 16 0.16 -29.30 0.79
N ALA A 17 0.65 -28.06 0.87
CA ALA A 17 0.17 -26.98 0.02
C ALA A 17 0.51 -27.22 -1.47
N THR A 18 1.62 -27.91 -1.75
CA THR A 18 1.98 -28.33 -3.10
C THR A 18 1.16 -29.52 -3.61
N GLU A 19 0.76 -30.47 -2.76
CA GLU A 19 -0.07 -31.61 -3.16
C GLU A 19 -1.56 -31.25 -3.35
N VAL A 20 -2.10 -30.26 -2.62
CA VAL A 20 -3.46 -29.73 -2.86
C VAL A 20 -3.61 -29.16 -4.27
N ARG A 21 -2.52 -28.65 -4.86
CA ARG A 21 -2.50 -28.20 -6.27
C ARG A 21 -2.65 -29.34 -7.28
N ALA A 22 -2.41 -30.59 -6.88
CA ALA A 22 -2.40 -31.76 -7.76
C ALA A 22 -3.57 -32.73 -7.52
N GLY A 23 -4.41 -32.53 -6.50
CA GLY A 23 -5.50 -33.47 -6.20
C GLY A 23 -6.69 -32.87 -5.44
N LEU A 24 -7.82 -32.77 -6.14
CA LEU A 24 -9.16 -33.08 -5.63
C LEU A 24 -9.65 -32.35 -4.37
N LEU A 25 -9.61 -31.02 -4.40
CA LEU A 25 -10.69 -30.21 -3.84
C LEU A 25 -11.20 -29.32 -4.97
N ASN A 26 -12.44 -29.53 -5.42
CA ASN A 26 -13.19 -28.54 -6.20
C ASN A 26 -13.55 -27.37 -5.25
N ALA A 27 -12.55 -26.74 -4.67
CA ALA A 27 -12.68 -25.48 -3.97
C ALA A 27 -12.28 -24.43 -4.99
N ASP A 28 -13.23 -23.58 -5.40
CA ASP A 28 -12.90 -22.36 -6.11
C ASP A 28 -11.98 -21.54 -5.19
N VAL A 29 -10.68 -21.56 -5.49
CA VAL A 29 -9.70 -20.76 -4.75
C VAL A 29 -9.90 -19.33 -5.24
N PRO A 30 -10.33 -18.40 -4.36
CA PRO A 30 -10.49 -17.01 -4.75
C PRO A 30 -9.15 -16.43 -5.23
N PRO A 31 -9.18 -15.42 -6.13
CA PRO A 31 -8.00 -14.65 -6.47
C PRO A 31 -7.24 -14.17 -5.22
N PRO A 32 -5.90 -14.09 -5.24
CA PRO A 32 -5.11 -13.65 -4.09
C PRO A 32 -5.55 -12.29 -3.51
N SER A 33 -5.98 -11.35 -4.36
CA SER A 33 -6.56 -10.06 -3.97
C SER A 33 -7.79 -10.24 -3.09
N ASP A 34 -8.72 -11.08 -3.53
CA ASP A 34 -10.02 -11.29 -2.88
C ASP A 34 -9.84 -12.02 -1.55
N ALA A 35 -8.96 -13.03 -1.52
CA ALA A 35 -8.58 -13.72 -0.29
C ALA A 35 -7.95 -12.76 0.72
N THR A 36 -7.09 -11.85 0.26
CA THR A 36 -6.41 -10.88 1.12
C THR A 36 -7.38 -9.83 1.65
N ALA A 37 -8.27 -9.31 0.80
CA ALA A 37 -9.31 -8.37 1.20
C ALA A 37 -10.23 -8.96 2.26
N LEU A 38 -10.65 -10.23 2.13
CA LEU A 38 -11.45 -10.93 3.14
C LEU A 38 -10.69 -11.11 4.45
N CYS A 39 -9.42 -11.47 4.40
CA CYS A 39 -8.56 -11.62 5.59
C CYS A 39 -8.39 -10.28 6.34
N ILE A 40 -8.12 -9.20 5.61
CA ILE A 40 -8.08 -7.84 6.14
C ILE A 40 -9.43 -7.50 6.77
N GLN A 41 -10.53 -7.81 6.09
CA GLN A 41 -11.86 -7.52 6.60
C GLN A 41 -12.10 -8.18 7.96
N GLN A 42 -11.92 -9.50 8.03
CA GLN A 42 -12.08 -10.27 9.27
C GLN A 42 -11.19 -9.74 10.39
N THR A 43 -9.92 -9.45 10.07
CA THR A 43 -8.95 -8.98 11.06
C THR A 43 -9.36 -7.64 11.68
N VAL A 44 -9.80 -6.66 10.88
CA VAL A 44 -10.18 -5.34 11.42
C VAL A 44 -11.60 -5.35 12.00
N ASP A 45 -12.50 -6.22 11.53
CA ASP A 45 -13.83 -6.40 12.14
C ASP A 45 -13.71 -6.87 13.60
N ASP A 46 -12.72 -7.71 13.90
CA ASP A 46 -12.44 -8.24 15.25
C ASP A 46 -11.77 -7.23 16.20
N LEU A 47 -11.31 -6.07 15.71
CA LEU A 47 -10.60 -5.08 16.53
C LEU A 47 -11.57 -4.22 17.36
N GLY A 48 -11.20 -4.02 18.63
CA GLY A 48 -11.84 -3.04 19.50
C GLY A 48 -11.44 -1.60 19.16
N PRO A 49 -12.13 -0.58 19.70
CA PRO A 49 -11.86 0.83 19.40
C PRO A 49 -10.42 1.28 19.68
N ALA A 50 -9.79 0.76 20.74
CA ALA A 50 -8.41 1.10 21.08
C ALA A 50 -7.40 0.54 20.05
N ASP A 51 -7.62 -0.69 19.59
CA ASP A 51 -6.76 -1.34 18.61
C ASP A 51 -6.96 -0.74 17.21
N LEU A 52 -8.20 -0.40 16.84
CA LEU A 52 -8.50 0.36 15.63
C LEU A 52 -7.78 1.70 15.61
N TRP A 53 -7.77 2.42 16.73
CA TRP A 53 -7.03 3.68 16.85
C TRP A 53 -5.52 3.47 16.71
N ALA A 54 -4.96 2.47 17.39
CA ALA A 54 -3.54 2.16 17.31
C ALA A 54 -3.13 1.84 15.86
N LEU A 55 -3.90 0.97 15.20
CA LEU A 55 -3.66 0.58 13.80
C LEU A 55 -3.80 1.77 12.85
N ALA A 56 -4.82 2.63 13.02
CA ALA A 56 -5.01 3.82 12.20
C ALA A 56 -3.88 4.86 12.38
N ARG A 57 -3.41 5.04 13.61
CA ARG A 57 -2.24 5.89 13.89
C ARG A 57 -0.97 5.31 13.24
N ASP A 58 -0.75 4.01 13.36
CA ASP A 58 0.46 3.35 12.85
C ASP A 58 0.44 3.26 11.31
N ALA A 59 -0.75 3.18 10.70
CA ALA A 59 -0.97 3.34 9.26
C ALA A 59 -0.90 4.79 8.78
N ALA A 60 -0.63 5.75 9.67
CA ALA A 60 -0.55 7.18 9.38
C ALA A 60 -1.80 7.73 8.67
N VAL A 61 -2.98 7.26 9.07
CA VAL A 61 -4.27 7.67 8.51
C VAL A 61 -4.41 9.19 8.54
N THR A 62 -4.73 9.77 7.37
CA THR A 62 -4.89 11.21 7.20
C THR A 62 -6.34 11.64 7.41
N ARG A 63 -6.56 12.95 7.48
CA ARG A 63 -7.91 13.50 7.63
C ARG A 63 -8.78 13.22 6.40
N ASP A 64 -8.18 13.25 5.21
CA ASP A 64 -8.88 12.93 3.96
C ASP A 64 -9.28 11.46 3.92
N ASP A 65 -8.43 10.57 4.44
CA ASP A 65 -8.74 9.15 4.55
C ASP A 65 -9.93 8.91 5.47
N LEU A 66 -9.96 9.57 6.64
CA LEU A 66 -11.11 9.52 7.55
C LEU A 66 -12.36 10.14 6.94
N ALA A 67 -12.24 11.23 6.19
CA ALA A 67 -13.38 11.86 5.52
C ALA A 67 -14.01 10.90 4.51
N TRP A 68 -13.18 10.19 3.75
CA TRP A 68 -13.64 9.12 2.87
C TRP A 68 -14.35 8.01 3.64
N GLY A 69 -13.76 7.52 4.74
CA GLY A 69 -14.36 6.46 5.56
C GLY A 69 -15.68 6.89 6.19
N ALA A 70 -15.76 8.12 6.70
CA ALA A 70 -16.97 8.71 7.25
C ALA A 70 -18.08 8.81 6.21
N ALA A 71 -17.76 9.32 5.01
CA ALA A 71 -18.71 9.36 3.90
C ALA A 71 -19.20 7.96 3.49
N ALA A 72 -18.29 6.98 3.41
CA ALA A 72 -18.64 5.60 3.07
C ALA A 72 -19.55 4.95 4.12
N THR A 73 -19.33 5.21 5.41
CA THR A 73 -20.19 4.74 6.50
C THR A 73 -21.58 5.38 6.45
N LEU A 74 -21.66 6.68 6.18
CA LEU A 74 -22.94 7.40 6.07
C LEU A 74 -23.74 6.93 4.85
N LEU A 75 -23.07 6.77 3.70
CA LEU A 75 -23.70 6.28 2.47
C LEU A 75 -24.25 4.86 2.63
N ARG A 76 -23.56 3.98 3.38
CA ARG A 76 -24.05 2.61 3.67
C ARG A 76 -25.34 2.60 4.50
N GLY A 77 -25.64 3.69 5.21
CA GLY A 77 -26.89 3.88 5.95
C GLY A 77 -28.05 4.41 5.11
N HIS A 78 -27.80 4.87 3.87
CA HIS A 78 -28.80 5.51 3.01
C HIS A 78 -29.02 4.68 1.73
N LEU A 79 -30.25 4.24 1.49
CA LEU A 79 -30.54 3.32 0.39
C LEU A 79 -30.47 3.99 -0.99
N GLU A 80 -30.80 5.27 -1.15
CA GLU A 80 -30.67 5.97 -2.44
C GLU A 80 -30.53 7.49 -2.21
N GLN A 81 -29.63 8.13 -2.96
CA GLN A 81 -29.24 9.56 -2.95
C GLN A 81 -28.29 10.04 -1.83
N SER A 82 -27.16 10.59 -2.26
CA SER A 82 -26.25 11.34 -1.39
C SER A 82 -26.80 12.77 -1.22
N ASP A 83 -27.06 13.15 0.03
CA ASP A 83 -27.53 14.49 0.42
C ASP A 83 -26.32 15.44 0.46
N PRO A 84 -26.41 16.68 -0.03
CA PRO A 84 -25.36 17.69 0.21
C PRO A 84 -25.00 17.88 1.70
N LEU A 85 -25.86 17.50 2.64
CA LEU A 85 -25.56 17.48 4.08
C LEU A 85 -24.62 16.34 4.50
N ASP A 86 -24.48 15.28 3.70
CA ASP A 86 -23.61 14.13 3.99
C ASP A 86 -22.14 14.55 4.12
N GLY A 87 -21.69 15.50 3.30
CA GLY A 87 -20.32 16.03 3.40
C GLY A 87 -20.06 16.74 4.72
N LEU A 88 -21.06 17.48 5.23
CA LEU A 88 -20.95 18.17 6.52
C LEU A 88 -21.04 17.20 7.70
N ALA A 89 -21.89 16.17 7.58
CA ALA A 89 -21.98 15.09 8.56
C ALA A 89 -20.69 14.25 8.61
N ALA A 90 -20.10 13.94 7.46
CA ALA A 90 -18.82 13.25 7.37
C ALA A 90 -17.71 14.08 8.02
N GLN A 91 -17.64 15.38 7.73
CA GLN A 91 -16.65 16.27 8.33
C GLN A 91 -16.83 16.36 9.86
N THR A 92 -18.06 16.48 10.34
CA THR A 92 -18.38 16.46 11.78
C THR A 92 -17.93 15.16 12.43
N LEU A 93 -18.15 14.02 11.78
CA LEU A 93 -17.72 12.72 12.28
C LEU A 93 -16.19 12.62 12.33
N VAL A 94 -15.48 13.15 11.33
CA VAL A 94 -14.01 13.23 11.35
C VAL A 94 -13.54 14.05 12.54
N ASP A 95 -14.10 15.24 12.77
CA ASP A 95 -13.78 16.08 13.93
C ASP A 95 -13.96 15.31 15.25
N GLU A 96 -15.11 14.66 15.43
CA GLU A 96 -15.38 13.86 16.62
C GLU A 96 -14.41 12.68 16.79
N ILE A 97 -14.03 11.99 15.71
CA ILE A 97 -13.02 10.92 15.73
C ILE A 97 -11.66 11.48 16.17
N THR A 98 -11.27 12.63 15.66
CA THR A 98 -9.95 13.24 15.94
C THR A 98 -9.82 13.72 17.39
N GLU A 99 -10.91 14.21 17.99
CA GLU A 99 -10.91 14.81 19.32
C GLU A 99 -11.28 13.83 20.44
N ARG A 100 -12.13 12.84 20.18
CA ARG A 100 -12.60 11.91 21.21
C ARG A 100 -11.59 10.80 21.47
N THR A 101 -11.45 10.46 22.75
CA THR A 101 -10.69 9.27 23.16
C THR A 101 -11.33 8.00 22.57
N PRO A 102 -10.54 7.03 22.04
CA PRO A 102 -11.08 5.85 21.35
C PRO A 102 -12.09 5.03 22.16
N CYS A 103 -11.95 4.98 23.48
CA CYS A 103 -12.90 4.29 24.36
C CYS A 103 -14.31 4.92 24.42
N ARG A 104 -14.49 6.13 23.86
CA ARG A 104 -15.77 6.85 23.76
C ARG A 104 -16.34 6.85 22.34
N TRP A 105 -15.68 6.18 21.40
CA TRP A 105 -16.19 6.06 20.04
C TRP A 105 -17.49 5.26 20.01
N GLY A 106 -18.54 5.88 19.51
CA GLY A 106 -19.78 5.20 19.15
C GLY A 106 -19.62 4.45 17.82
N ARG A 107 -20.63 3.66 17.44
CA ARG A 107 -20.63 2.80 16.25
C ARG A 107 -20.20 3.51 14.96
N SER A 108 -20.73 4.70 14.68
CA SER A 108 -20.39 5.44 13.46
C SER A 108 -18.91 5.84 13.41
N HIS A 109 -18.28 6.13 14.55
CA HIS A 109 -16.86 6.45 14.62
C HIS A 109 -16.01 5.22 14.30
N THR A 110 -16.33 4.08 14.93
CA THR A 110 -15.61 2.82 14.71
C THR A 110 -15.77 2.33 13.28
N ASP A 111 -16.97 2.45 12.70
CA ASP A 111 -17.24 2.02 11.33
C ASP A 111 -16.53 2.89 10.29
N ALA A 112 -16.42 4.21 10.53
CA ALA A 112 -15.67 5.12 9.67
C ALA A 112 -14.16 4.82 9.69
N VAL A 113 -13.58 4.60 10.87
CA VAL A 113 -12.17 4.22 11.01
C VAL A 113 -11.91 2.86 10.36
N ARG A 114 -12.80 1.90 10.57
CA ARG A 114 -12.71 0.57 9.94
C ARG A 114 -12.80 0.65 8.42
N ALA A 115 -13.76 1.39 7.87
CA ALA A 115 -13.87 1.59 6.42
C ALA A 115 -12.60 2.22 5.84
N THR A 116 -12.02 3.18 6.56
CA THR A 116 -10.74 3.79 6.19
C THR A 116 -9.62 2.75 6.15
N LEU A 117 -9.46 1.98 7.23
CA LEU A 117 -8.44 0.93 7.35
C LEU A 117 -8.59 -0.17 6.30
N TYR A 118 -9.82 -0.55 5.95
CA TYR A 118 -10.06 -1.50 4.85
C TYR A 118 -9.45 -1.04 3.55
N ARG A 119 -9.72 0.21 3.16
CA ARG A 119 -9.16 0.78 1.94
C ARG A 119 -7.63 0.86 2.02
N THR A 120 -7.09 1.44 3.09
CA THR A 120 -5.63 1.62 3.24
C THR A 120 -4.87 0.29 3.22
N LEU A 121 -5.37 -0.74 3.91
CA LEU A 121 -4.72 -2.05 3.97
C LEU A 121 -4.92 -2.84 2.67
N ALA A 122 -6.07 -2.71 2.00
CA ALA A 122 -6.29 -3.33 0.69
C ALA A 122 -5.35 -2.72 -0.36
N ASP A 123 -5.22 -1.39 -0.41
CA ASP A 123 -4.29 -0.70 -1.31
C ASP A 123 -2.84 -1.14 -1.06
N LEU A 124 -2.47 -1.33 0.22
CA LEU A 124 -1.16 -1.86 0.60
C LEU A 124 -0.99 -3.32 0.14
N ALA A 125 -1.99 -4.17 0.35
CA ALA A 125 -1.96 -5.56 -0.06
C ALA A 125 -1.84 -5.70 -1.58
N ASP A 126 -2.62 -4.94 -2.35
CA ASP A 126 -2.52 -4.92 -3.82
C ASP A 126 -1.13 -4.48 -4.26
N THR A 127 -0.57 -3.45 -3.61
CA THR A 127 0.81 -3.01 -3.87
C THR A 127 1.82 -4.12 -3.56
N LEU A 128 1.67 -4.84 -2.44
CA LEU A 128 2.57 -5.93 -2.06
C LEU A 128 2.44 -7.13 -3.01
N LEU A 129 1.23 -7.45 -3.47
CA LEU A 129 0.99 -8.47 -4.47
C LEU A 129 1.65 -8.08 -5.79
N GLU A 130 1.43 -6.85 -6.27
CA GLU A 130 2.08 -6.31 -7.47
C GLU A 130 3.61 -6.39 -7.35
N VAL A 131 4.17 -5.98 -6.22
CA VAL A 131 5.62 -6.06 -5.97
C VAL A 131 6.11 -7.51 -5.94
N SER A 132 5.35 -8.44 -5.35
CA SER A 132 5.72 -9.85 -5.26
C SER A 132 5.71 -10.55 -6.63
N GLU A 133 4.82 -10.11 -7.53
CA GLU A 133 4.73 -10.60 -8.90
C GLU A 133 5.73 -9.90 -9.82
N SER A 134 6.14 -8.68 -9.45
CA SER A 134 7.18 -7.95 -10.17
C SER A 134 8.52 -8.67 -10.01
N THR A 135 9.16 -8.97 -11.13
CA THR A 135 10.56 -9.41 -11.20
C THR A 135 11.40 -8.25 -11.74
N PRO A 136 11.64 -7.21 -10.92
CA PRO A 136 12.36 -6.04 -11.36
C PRO A 136 13.77 -6.43 -11.81
N THR A 137 14.27 -5.75 -12.84
CA THR A 137 15.62 -5.95 -13.35
C THR A 137 16.58 -5.33 -12.34
N PRO A 138 17.39 -6.12 -11.62
CA PRO A 138 18.29 -5.59 -10.61
C PRO A 138 19.32 -4.67 -11.28
N LEU A 139 19.43 -3.44 -10.79
CA LEU A 139 20.37 -2.47 -11.30
C LEU A 139 21.61 -2.38 -10.41
N ASN A 140 22.77 -2.15 -11.02
CA ASN A 140 23.99 -1.92 -10.28
C ASN A 140 24.05 -0.47 -9.79
N TRP A 141 23.57 -0.24 -8.57
CA TRP A 141 23.50 1.09 -7.96
C TRP A 141 24.84 1.53 -7.38
N THR A 142 25.23 2.75 -7.69
CA THR A 142 26.27 3.52 -6.98
C THR A 142 25.57 4.56 -6.10
N VAL A 143 25.77 4.48 -4.78
CA VAL A 143 25.13 5.35 -3.80
C VAL A 143 26.08 6.48 -3.41
N ASP A 144 25.59 7.72 -3.37
CA ASP A 144 26.30 8.91 -2.91
C ASP A 144 25.45 9.70 -1.90
N ASP A 145 25.99 10.79 -1.34
CA ASP A 145 25.29 11.60 -0.33
C ASP A 145 24.01 12.29 -0.87
N ASN A 146 23.90 12.43 -2.19
CA ASN A 146 22.80 13.10 -2.87
C ASN A 146 21.76 12.11 -3.44
N GLY A 147 22.04 10.80 -3.43
CA GLY A 147 21.13 9.75 -3.82
C GLY A 147 21.81 8.49 -4.35
N ALA A 148 21.28 7.93 -5.44
CA ALA A 148 21.81 6.72 -6.06
C ALA A 148 21.74 6.80 -7.59
N ARG A 149 22.73 6.22 -8.27
CA ARG A 149 22.84 6.23 -9.73
C ARG A 149 23.01 4.81 -10.25
N ALA A 150 22.44 4.53 -11.41
CA ALA A 150 22.64 3.30 -12.14
C ALA A 150 22.58 3.56 -13.65
N SER A 151 22.95 2.55 -14.43
CA SER A 151 22.80 2.57 -15.88
C SER A 151 22.22 1.25 -16.36
N ALA A 152 21.30 1.30 -17.31
CA ALA A 152 20.73 0.13 -17.96
C ALA A 152 20.94 0.20 -19.48
N VAL A 153 21.17 -0.94 -20.11
CA VAL A 153 21.22 -1.04 -21.57
C VAL A 153 19.94 -1.72 -22.05
N ILE A 154 19.13 -0.99 -22.80
CA ILE A 154 17.89 -1.51 -23.39
C ILE A 154 18.05 -1.44 -24.92
N GLY A 155 18.06 -2.60 -25.56
CA GLY A 155 18.40 -2.70 -26.99
C GLY A 155 19.82 -2.19 -27.26
N LYS A 156 19.93 -1.04 -27.96
CA LYS A 156 21.21 -0.36 -28.25
C LYS A 156 21.40 0.96 -27.50
N ALA A 157 20.44 1.36 -26.67
CA ALA A 157 20.46 2.61 -25.94
C ALA A 157 20.94 2.40 -24.49
N VAL A 158 21.78 3.32 -24.01
CA VAL A 158 22.17 3.40 -22.60
C VAL A 158 21.28 4.42 -21.91
N HIS A 159 20.59 3.98 -20.87
CA HIS A 159 19.74 4.81 -20.03
C HIS A 159 20.45 5.09 -18.70
N GLY A 160 20.60 6.37 -18.37
CA GLY A 160 21.07 6.81 -17.05
C GLY A 160 19.89 6.86 -16.10
N ILE A 161 20.02 6.23 -14.93
CA ILE A 161 19.01 6.22 -13.88
C ILE A 161 19.57 6.94 -12.65
N LEU A 162 18.79 7.88 -12.12
CA LEU A 162 19.15 8.68 -10.94
C LEU A 162 17.99 8.63 -9.95
N VAL A 163 18.27 8.23 -8.71
CA VAL A 163 17.41 8.39 -7.55
C VAL A 163 17.97 9.52 -6.72
N GLN A 164 17.14 10.50 -6.37
CA GLN A 164 17.55 11.66 -5.60
C GLN A 164 16.42 12.11 -4.68
N ARG A 165 16.73 13.00 -3.73
CA ARG A 165 15.70 13.68 -2.95
C ARG A 165 14.86 14.57 -3.89
N ALA A 166 13.56 14.58 -3.69
CA ALA A 166 12.64 15.43 -4.42
C ALA A 166 12.74 16.86 -3.88
N GLU A 167 13.16 17.81 -4.72
CA GLU A 167 13.38 19.21 -4.32
C GLU A 167 12.07 19.99 -4.12
N ASN A 168 10.95 19.50 -4.66
CA ASN A 168 9.63 20.15 -4.61
C ASN A 168 8.52 19.18 -4.17
N ALA A 169 8.81 18.28 -3.24
CA ALA A 169 7.77 17.40 -2.72
C ALA A 169 6.66 18.23 -2.07
N HIS A 170 5.44 18.09 -2.58
CA HIS A 170 4.28 18.60 -1.86
C HIS A 170 4.28 17.94 -0.48
N PRO A 171 4.05 18.72 0.60
CA PRO A 171 3.97 18.14 1.92
C PRO A 171 2.92 17.04 1.88
N ALA A 172 3.32 15.81 2.26
CA ALA A 172 2.38 14.72 2.41
C ALA A 172 1.29 15.16 3.40
N ALA A 173 0.04 14.76 3.15
CA ALA A 173 -1.06 15.01 4.06
C ALA A 173 -0.66 14.50 5.46
N GLN A 174 -0.83 15.36 6.47
CA GLN A 174 -0.37 15.02 7.82
C GLN A 174 -1.30 13.95 8.43
N PRO A 175 -0.73 12.95 9.11
CA PRO A 175 -1.55 11.99 9.83
C PRO A 175 -2.31 12.70 10.94
N VAL A 176 -3.54 12.27 11.20
CA VAL A 176 -4.37 12.82 12.26
C VAL A 176 -3.73 12.59 13.63
N TRP A 177 -3.14 11.41 13.80
CA TRP A 177 -2.44 11.03 15.01
C TRP A 177 -0.96 10.82 14.69
N HIS A 178 -0.10 11.63 15.30
CA HIS A 178 1.34 11.46 15.14
C HIS A 178 1.84 10.23 15.90
N HIS A 179 2.65 9.42 15.24
CA HIS A 179 3.40 8.37 15.89
C HIS A 179 4.74 8.95 16.39
N PRO A 180 5.17 8.68 17.64
CA PRO A 180 6.37 9.27 18.22
C PRO A 180 7.66 8.88 17.48
N SER A 181 7.63 7.80 16.70
CA SER A 181 8.77 7.31 15.93
C SER A 181 8.81 7.80 14.47
N THR A 182 7.81 8.54 13.98
CA THR A 182 7.85 9.07 12.60
C THR A 182 8.61 10.39 12.57
N PRO A 183 9.70 10.52 11.79
CA PRO A 183 10.42 11.78 11.68
C PRO A 183 9.52 12.88 11.12
N ALA A 184 9.60 14.08 11.70
CA ALA A 184 8.83 15.25 11.26
C ALA A 184 9.15 15.73 9.83
N ALA A 185 10.26 15.26 9.25
CA ALA A 185 10.67 15.57 7.88
C ALA A 185 10.49 14.34 6.98
N HIS A 186 9.38 14.29 6.23
CA HIS A 186 9.21 13.33 5.16
C HIS A 186 10.17 13.66 4.02
N THR A 187 11.31 12.99 4.00
CA THR A 187 12.23 13.08 2.86
C THR A 187 11.62 12.32 1.70
N ALA A 188 11.03 13.04 0.77
CA ALA A 188 10.53 12.47 -0.46
C ALA A 188 11.68 12.17 -1.43
N TRP A 189 11.60 11.04 -2.09
CA TRP A 189 12.56 10.58 -3.08
C TRP A 189 11.90 10.54 -4.46
N GLN A 190 12.68 10.72 -5.52
CA GLN A 190 12.22 10.56 -6.88
C GLN A 190 13.27 9.81 -7.68
N TRP A 191 12.84 9.10 -8.71
CA TRP A 191 13.74 8.55 -9.72
C TRP A 191 13.59 9.31 -11.03
N ARG A 192 14.65 9.34 -11.82
CA ARG A 192 14.73 9.91 -13.16
C ARG A 192 15.43 8.91 -14.10
N ILE A 193 14.88 8.69 -15.29
CA ILE A 193 15.47 7.92 -16.38
C ILE A 193 15.74 8.87 -17.54
N ALA A 194 16.99 8.95 -17.95
CA ALA A 194 17.46 9.80 -19.04
C ALA A 194 17.99 8.95 -20.21
N SER A 195 17.61 9.33 -21.43
CA SER A 195 18.10 8.68 -22.66
C SER A 195 19.24 9.47 -23.30
N GLY A 196 20.46 8.93 -23.26
CA GLY A 196 21.63 9.46 -23.96
C GLY A 196 22.32 10.69 -23.34
N PRO A 197 23.47 11.12 -23.90
CA PRO A 197 24.35 12.15 -23.32
C PRO A 197 23.79 13.58 -23.36
N ALA A 198 22.63 13.79 -24.00
CA ALA A 198 22.02 15.11 -24.17
C ALA A 198 20.68 15.28 -23.45
N ASP A 199 20.30 14.33 -22.58
CA ASP A 199 19.17 14.45 -21.64
C ASP A 199 17.82 14.86 -22.29
N ARG A 200 17.63 14.59 -23.60
CA ARG A 200 16.51 15.12 -24.40
C ARG A 200 15.14 14.56 -24.02
N ALA A 201 15.11 13.38 -23.39
CA ALA A 201 13.91 12.77 -22.84
C ALA A 201 14.25 12.27 -21.43
N CYS A 202 13.66 12.92 -20.44
CA CYS A 202 13.80 12.59 -19.03
C CYS A 202 12.42 12.25 -18.47
N HIS A 203 12.25 11.00 -18.03
CA HIS A 203 11.07 10.58 -17.29
C HIS A 203 11.39 10.55 -15.81
N SER A 204 10.51 11.11 -15.00
CA SER A 204 10.69 11.15 -13.56
C SER A 204 9.42 10.72 -12.86
N ARG A 205 9.57 9.97 -11.76
CA ARG A 205 8.45 9.63 -10.88
C ARG A 205 8.84 9.81 -9.43
N GLY A 206 7.85 10.20 -8.65
CA GLY A 206 7.94 10.50 -7.22
C GLY A 206 6.71 11.34 -6.83
N PRO A 207 6.57 11.72 -5.56
CA PRO A 207 7.46 11.41 -4.45
C PRO A 207 7.33 9.96 -3.94
N PHE A 208 8.44 9.39 -3.46
CA PHE A 208 8.51 8.10 -2.77
C PHE A 208 8.96 8.31 -1.32
N PRO A 209 8.50 7.47 -0.37
CA PRO A 209 8.80 7.64 1.05
C PRO A 209 10.25 7.28 1.43
N SER A 210 10.98 6.58 0.56
CA SER A 210 12.37 6.18 0.81
C SER A 210 13.17 6.03 -0.48
N ALA A 211 14.50 6.14 -0.37
CA ALA A 211 15.43 5.87 -1.48
C ALA A 211 15.30 4.43 -1.99
N LEU A 212 14.99 3.47 -1.12
CA LEU A 212 14.77 2.07 -1.51
C LEU A 212 13.52 1.94 -2.38
N ALA A 213 12.40 2.55 -1.98
CA ALA A 213 11.17 2.54 -2.76
C ALA A 213 11.36 3.19 -4.13
N ALA A 214 12.07 4.33 -4.19
CA ALA A 214 12.40 4.98 -5.45
C ALA A 214 13.29 4.12 -6.36
N ARG A 215 14.29 3.41 -5.80
CA ARG A 215 15.13 2.46 -6.56
C ARG A 215 14.31 1.30 -7.11
N HIS A 216 13.51 0.64 -6.26
CA HIS A 216 12.65 -0.45 -6.69
C HIS A 216 11.72 -0.02 -7.82
N ALA A 217 11.05 1.14 -7.68
CA ALA A 217 10.18 1.67 -8.73
C ALA A 217 10.94 1.98 -10.03
N ALA A 218 12.19 2.44 -9.95
CA ALA A 218 13.04 2.66 -11.12
C ALA A 218 13.40 1.33 -11.81
N GLU A 219 13.69 0.28 -11.05
CA GLU A 219 13.96 -1.06 -11.57
C GLU A 219 12.73 -1.64 -12.28
N CYS A 220 11.53 -1.53 -11.67
CA CYS A 220 10.27 -1.91 -12.31
C CYS A 220 10.03 -1.14 -13.63
N ALA A 221 10.32 0.16 -13.65
CA ALA A 221 10.18 0.99 -14.85
C ALA A 221 11.13 0.54 -15.97
N ILE A 222 12.38 0.21 -15.65
CA ILE A 222 13.35 -0.34 -16.60
C ILE A 222 12.89 -1.70 -17.14
N THR A 223 12.36 -2.58 -16.29
CA THR A 223 11.79 -3.86 -16.73
C THR A 223 10.62 -3.67 -17.69
N ALA A 224 9.72 -2.72 -17.41
CA ALA A 224 8.60 -2.40 -18.29
C ALA A 224 9.06 -1.84 -19.64
N LEU A 225 10.07 -0.96 -19.64
CA LEU A 225 10.69 -0.42 -20.85
C LEU A 225 11.36 -1.51 -21.68
N ALA A 226 12.13 -2.39 -21.03
CA ALA A 226 12.81 -3.51 -21.70
C ALA A 226 11.81 -4.51 -22.33
N ALA A 227 10.64 -4.67 -21.71
CA ALA A 227 9.56 -5.50 -22.23
C ALA A 227 8.68 -4.78 -23.28
N GLY A 228 8.96 -3.51 -23.60
CA GLY A 228 8.16 -2.73 -24.56
C GLY A 228 6.75 -2.38 -24.08
N ARG A 229 6.47 -2.49 -22.77
CA ARG A 229 5.16 -2.17 -22.17
C ARG A 229 4.93 -0.67 -21.98
N CYS A 230 5.99 0.13 -22.03
CA CYS A 230 5.94 1.57 -21.96
C CYS A 230 7.04 2.20 -22.83
N SER A 231 6.93 3.50 -23.07
CA SER A 231 7.90 4.31 -23.82
C SER A 231 8.40 5.47 -22.96
N LEU A 232 9.65 5.88 -23.22
CA LEU A 232 10.18 7.19 -22.81
C LEU A 232 9.79 8.29 -23.83
#